data_AF-A0A9E1V711-F1
#
_entry.id   AF-A0A9E1V711-F1
#
_cell.length_a   1.000
_cell.length_b   1.000
_cell.length_c   1.000
_cell.angle_alpha   90.00
_cell.angle_beta   90.00
_cell.angle_gamma   90.00
#
_symmetry.space_group_name_H-M   'P 1'
#
loop_
_entity.id
_entity.type
_entity.pdbx_description
1 polymer ?
#
loop_
_entity_poly.entity_id
_entity_poly.type
_entity_poly.pdbx_seq_one_letter_code
_entity_poly.pdbx_strand_id
1 'polypeptide(L)' 'VLPGIVGSIQALEAIKLILGLGEGLSGRLVAFDAMDMTFHEYKLQVDPTNEVTWVNRERIQIAELDGLCMPQVSEPPAN' A
#
# COMPACT_ATOMS: atom_id res chain seq x y z
N VAL A 1 21.32 -0.39 1.05
CA VAL A 1 20.98 -1.82 1.12
C VAL A 1 19.51 -2.04 1.49
N LEU A 2 19.00 -1.45 2.59
CA LEU A 2 17.59 -1.53 3.01
C LEU A 2 16.54 -1.34 1.89
N PRO A 3 16.56 -0.28 1.06
CA PRO A 3 15.58 -0.14 -0.03
C PRO A 3 15.66 -1.26 -1.08
N GLY A 4 16.84 -1.87 -1.26
CA GLY A 4 16.99 -3.03 -2.14
C GLY A 4 16.35 -4.30 -1.58
N ILE A 5 16.37 -4.48 -0.26
CA ILE A 5 15.67 -5.59 0.42
C ILE A 5 14.16 -5.41 0.22
N VAL A 6 13.62 -4.23 0.54
CA VAL A 6 12.19 -3.92 0.39
C VAL A 6 11.76 -4.05 -1.08
N GLY A 7 12.54 -3.50 -2.01
CA GLY A 7 12.26 -3.61 -3.45
C GLY A 7 12.29 -5.05 -3.97
N SER A 8 13.19 -5.89 -3.44
CA SER A 8 13.24 -7.31 -3.81
C SER A 8 11.99 -8.06 -3.32
N ILE A 9 11.51 -7.75 -2.12
CA ILE A 9 10.25 -8.31 -1.59
C ILE A 9 9.07 -7.87 -2.47
N GLN A 10 9.01 -6.58 -2.85
CA GLN A 10 7.97 -6.07 -3.75
C GLN A 10 7.99 -6.76 -5.12
N ALA A 11 9.18 -6.93 -5.71
CA ALA A 11 9.34 -7.61 -6.98
C ALA A 11 8.90 -9.09 -6.89
N LEU A 12 9.23 -9.77 -5.80
CA LEU A 12 8.81 -11.14 -5.56
C LEU A 12 7.28 -11.25 -5.42
N GLU A 13 6.64 -10.34 -4.68
CA GLU A 13 5.17 -10.30 -4.60
C GLU A 13 4.52 -10.06 -5.96
N ALA A 14 5.07 -9.15 -6.77
CA ALA A 14 4.58 -8.92 -8.13
C ALA A 14 4.67 -10.20 -8.99
N ILE A 15 5.80 -10.92 -8.93
CA ILE A 15 5.97 -12.19 -9.64
C ILE A 15 4.94 -13.22 -9.17
N LYS A 16 4.76 -13.39 -7.86
CA LYS A 16 3.75 -14.32 -7.31
C LYS A 16 2.35 -13.98 -7.77
N LEU A 17 1.97 -12.71 -7.76
CA LEU A 17 0.65 -12.25 -8.20
C LEU A 17 0.43 -12.52 -9.69
N ILE A 18 1.39 -12.18 -10.54
CA ILE A 18 1.30 -12.38 -12.00
C ILE A 18 1.17 -13.85 -12.36
N LEU A 19 1.91 -14.72 -11.66
CA LEU A 19 1.94 -16.16 -11.94
C LEU A 19 0.88 -16.96 -11.16
N GLY A 20 0.13 -16.33 -10.26
CA GLY A 20 -0.84 -17.01 -9.40
C GLY A 20 -0.20 -18.03 -8.44
N LEU A 21 0.99 -17.72 -7.91
CA LEU A 21 1.77 -18.64 -7.07
C LEU A 21 1.64 -18.33 -5.58
N GLY A 22 1.34 -19.37 -4.80
CA GLY A 22 1.32 -19.32 -3.33
C GLY A 22 0.31 -18.30 -2.78
N GLU A 23 0.53 -17.89 -1.53
CA GLU A 23 -0.25 -16.85 -0.88
C GLU A 23 0.48 -15.50 -0.97
N GLY A 24 -0.21 -14.48 -1.48
CA GLY A 24 0.32 -13.12 -1.59
C GLY A 24 0.15 -12.32 -0.29
N LEU A 25 0.95 -11.28 -0.09
CA LEU A 25 0.93 -10.44 1.13
C LEU A 25 -0.25 -9.45 1.23
N SER A 26 -1.27 -9.57 0.37
CA SER A 26 -2.45 -8.69 0.42
C SER A 26 -3.13 -8.73 1.80
N GLY A 27 -3.53 -7.56 2.30
CA GLY A 27 -4.12 -7.41 3.64
C GLY A 27 -3.11 -7.50 4.79
N ARG A 28 -1.80 -7.47 4.51
CA ARG A 28 -0.74 -7.53 5.51
C ARG A 28 0.23 -6.39 5.36
N LEU A 29 0.68 -5.84 6.49
CA LEU A 29 1.80 -4.92 6.57
C LEU A 29 3.01 -5.69 7.09
N VAL A 30 4.04 -5.80 6.26
CA VAL A 30 5.33 -6.38 6.64
C VAL A 30 6.30 -5.24 6.94
N ALA A 31 6.72 -5.14 8.19
CA ALA A 31 7.74 -4.21 8.64
C ALA A 31 9.06 -4.96 8.81
N PHE A 32 10.12 -4.43 8.20
CA PHE A 32 11.48 -4.94 8.37
C PHE A 32 12.27 -3.99 9.27
N ASP A 33 12.66 -4.47 10.44
CA ASP A 33 13.58 -3.78 11.32
C ASP A 33 15.01 -4.14 10.92
N ALA A 34 15.76 -3.16 10.41
CA ALA A 34 17.11 -3.39 9.93
C ALA A 34 18.17 -3.42 11.04
N MET A 35 17.87 -2.88 12.23
CA MET A 35 18.80 -2.90 13.36
C MET A 35 18.81 -4.28 14.00
N ASP A 36 17.61 -4.83 14.23
CA ASP A 36 17.44 -6.14 14.85
C ASP A 36 17.36 -7.28 13.81
N MET A 37 17.32 -6.95 12.52
CA MET A 37 17.19 -7.90 11.39
C MET A 37 15.94 -8.78 11.51
N THR A 38 14.82 -8.21 11.98
CA THR A 38 13.56 -8.92 12.19
C THR A 38 12.47 -8.50 11.21
N PHE A 39 11.55 -9.42 10.96
CA PHE A 39 10.31 -9.14 10.24
C PHE A 39 9.13 -9.19 11.19
N HIS A 40 8.29 -8.16 11.13
CA HIS A 40 7.03 -8.09 11.84
C HIS A 40 5.89 -8.04 10.83
N GLU A 41 4.93 -8.94 10.97
CA GLU A 41 3.74 -8.99 10.13
C GLU A 41 2.52 -8.55 10.93
N TYR A 42 1.78 -7.58 10.38
CA TYR A 42 0.55 -7.08 10.96
C TYR A 42 -0.60 -7.32 9.99
N LYS A 43 -1.69 -7.90 10.46
CA LYS A 43 -2.92 -8.04 9.68
C LYS A 43 -3.61 -6.69 9.58
N LEU A 44 -3.71 -6.14 8.38
CA LEU A 44 -4.46 -4.92 8.12
C LEU A 44 -5.96 -5.23 8.14
N GLN A 45 -6.71 -4.45 8.90
CA GLN A 45 -8.17 -4.49 8.91
C GLN A 45 -8.70 -3.44 7.96
N VAL A 46 -9.75 -3.77 7.22
CA VAL A 46 -10.47 -2.80 6.40
C VAL A 46 -11.20 -1.84 7.35
N ASP A 47 -10.97 -0.55 7.18
CA ASP A 47 -11.77 0.47 7.84
C ASP A 47 -13.15 0.56 7.16
N PRO A 48 -14.25 0.29 7.88
CA PRO A 48 -15.60 0.31 7.32
C PRO A 48 -16.04 1.71 6.87
N THR A 49 -15.38 2.77 7.35
CA THR A 49 -15.67 4.17 6.99
C THR A 49 -14.79 4.69 5.85
N ASN A 50 -13.87 3.87 5.32
CA ASN A 50 -13.00 4.30 4.24
C ASN A 50 -13.79 4.53 2.94
N GLU A 51 -13.74 5.76 2.45
CA GLU A 51 -14.42 6.17 1.22
C GLU A 51 -13.69 5.69 -0.05
N VAL A 52 -12.42 5.29 0.05
CA VAL A 52 -11.59 4.83 -1.07
C VAL A 52 -11.39 3.32 -0.99
N THR A 53 -12.11 2.60 -1.84
CA THR A 53 -12.06 1.13 -1.90
C THR A 53 -11.86 0.63 -3.32
N TRP A 54 -11.61 -0.67 -3.47
CA TRP A 54 -11.53 -1.30 -4.79
C TRP A 54 -12.87 -1.27 -5.55
N VAL A 55 -13.99 -1.30 -4.82
CA VAL A 55 -15.36 -1.37 -5.38
C VAL A 55 -15.73 -0.09 -6.11
N ASN A 56 -15.25 1.05 -5.62
CA ASN A 56 -15.52 2.37 -6.18
C ASN A 56 -14.27 3.01 -6.82
N ARG A 57 -13.34 2.19 -7.31
CA ARG A 57 -12.04 2.63 -7.85
C ARG A 57 -12.17 3.58 -9.05
N GLU A 58 -13.27 3.52 -9.78
CA GLU A 58 -13.60 4.41 -10.88
C GLU A 58 -13.79 5.88 -10.46
N ARG A 59 -13.98 6.14 -9.17
CA ARG A 59 -14.07 7.51 -8.60
C ARG A 59 -12.70 8.10 -8.30
N ILE A 60 -11.64 7.29 -8.26
CA ILE A 60 -10.28 7.74 -7.95
C ILE A 60 -9.76 8.57 -9.11
N GLN A 61 -9.58 9.87 -8.87
CA GLN A 61 -8.99 10.79 -9.84
C GLN A 61 -7.48 10.86 -9.62
N ILE A 62 -6.72 10.86 -10.71
CA ILE A 62 -5.28 11.08 -10.66
C ILE A 62 -5.07 12.58 -10.42
N ALA A 63 -4.62 12.92 -9.22
CA ALA A 63 -4.14 14.26 -8.91
C ALA A 63 -2.62 14.28 -9.09
N GLU A 64 -2.11 15.26 -9.84
CA GLU A 64 -0.68 15.56 -9.84
C GLU A 64 -0.36 16.25 -8.52
N LEU A 65 0.51 15.64 -7.71
CA LEU A 65 1.00 16.30 -6.51
C LEU A 65 2.12 17.26 -6.92
N ASP A 66 1.85 18.57 -6.85
CA ASP A 66 2.84 19.64 -7.03
C ASP A 66 3.88 19.63 -5.89
N GLY A 67 4.75 18.61 -5.87
CA GLY A 67 5.92 18.52 -5.01
C GLY A 67 5.67 18.35 -3.50
N LEU A 68 4.42 18.31 -3.04
CA LEU A 68 4.07 18.10 -1.64
C LEU A 68 3.26 16.82 -1.51
N CYS A 69 3.87 15.76 -0.96
CA CYS A 69 3.24 14.46 -0.72
C CYS A 69 2.19 14.49 0.41
N MET A 70 1.19 15.37 0.31
CA MET A 70 0.03 15.38 1.20
C MET A 70 -1.23 15.03 0.40
N PRO A 71 -2.06 14.09 0.86
CA PRO A 71 -3.34 13.81 0.22
C PRO A 71 -4.23 15.07 0.28
N GLN A 72 -4.76 15.48 -0.87
CA GLN A 72 -5.73 16.57 -0.99
C GLN A 72 -7.14 16.00 -1.17
N VAL A 73 -8.12 16.61 -0.49
CA VAL A 73 -9.54 16.37 -0.74
C VAL A 73 -9.94 17.20 -1.96
N SER A 74 -10.62 16.60 -2.93
CA SER A 74 -10.92 17.24 -4.22
C SER A 74 -11.84 18.46 -4.10
N GLU A 75 -12.57 18.61 -2.99
CA GLU A 75 -13.37 19.80 -2.71
C GLU A 75 -13.25 20.19 -1.21
N PRO A 76 -13.17 21.49 -0.88
CA PRO A 76 -13.27 21.94 0.50
C PRO A 76 -14.65 21.56 1.08
N PRO A 77 -14.75 21.26 2.40
CA PRO A 77 -16.04 20.97 3.02
C PRO A 77 -16.99 22.15 2.80
N ALA A 78 -18.23 21.83 2.40
CA ALA A 78 -19.27 22.83 2.26
C ALA A 78 -19.51 23.51 3.61
N ASN A 79 -19.42 24.85 3.63
CA ASN A 79 -19.80 25.67 4.79
C ASN A 79 -21.27 25.47 5.17
#